data_AF-A0A848ZDM1-F1
#
_entry.id   AF-A0A848ZDM1-F1
#
_cell.length_a   1.000
_cell.length_b   1.000
_cell.length_c   1.000
_cell.angle_alpha   90.00
_cell.angle_beta   90.00
_cell.angle_gamma   90.00
#
_symmetry.space_group_name_H-M   'P 1'
#
loop_
_entity.id
_entity.type
_entity.pdbx_description
1 polymer ?
#
loop_
_entity_poly.entity_id
_entity_poly.type
_entity_poly.pdbx_seq_one_letter_code
_entity_poly.pdbx_strand_id
1 'polypeptide(L)' 'MKVLHVLKSEPDETIKTLMGSFAEGGEVQEFEMYKGDVDYDKLIELVFDSDKVICWW' A
#
# COMPACT_ATOMS: atom_id res chain seq x y z
N MET A 1 13.60 4.15 -1.27
CA MET A 1 12.36 4.88 -0.91
C MET A 1 11.31 3.85 -0.56
N LYS A 2 10.73 3.91 0.62
CA LYS A 2 9.67 3.01 1.09
C LYS A 2 8.32 3.52 0.61
N VAL A 3 7.60 2.70 -0.15
CA VAL A 3 6.27 3.03 -0.68
C VAL A 3 5.25 2.10 -0.05
N LEU A 4 4.29 2.67 0.67
CA LEU A 4 3.13 1.96 1.20
C LEU A 4 1.94 2.12 0.27
N HIS A 5 1.38 1.02 -0.20
CA HIS A 5 0.12 0.98 -0.89
C HIS A 5 -1.00 0.52 0.05
N VAL A 6 -1.95 1.40 0.32
CA VAL A 6 -3.14 1.08 1.13
C VAL A 6 -4.27 0.70 0.20
N LEU A 7 -4.70 -0.55 0.26
CA LEU A 7 -5.74 -1.13 -0.60
C LEU A 7 -7.08 -1.11 0.13
N LYS A 8 -7.97 -0.17 -0.22
CA LYS A 8 -9.35 -0.17 0.31
C LYS A 8 -10.31 -1.12 -0.39
N SER A 9 -9.95 -1.57 -1.58
CA SER A 9 -10.66 -2.56 -2.38
C SER A 9 -9.66 -3.55 -2.97
N GLU A 10 -10.15 -4.68 -3.49
CA GLU A 10 -9.30 -5.66 -4.17
C GLU A 10 -8.67 -5.01 -5.42
N PRO A 11 -7.33 -5.00 -5.54
CA PRO A 11 -6.68 -4.35 -6.67
C PRO A 11 -6.92 -5.12 -7.96
N ASP A 12 -7.43 -4.40 -8.96
CA ASP A 12 -7.51 -4.87 -10.33
C ASP A 12 -6.14 -4.86 -11.05
N GLU A 13 -6.09 -5.43 -12.26
CA GLU A 13 -4.85 -5.54 -13.04
C GLU A 13 -4.21 -4.18 -13.36
N THR A 14 -5.01 -3.11 -13.44
CA THR A 14 -4.50 -1.76 -13.67
C THR A 14 -3.78 -1.25 -12.44
N ILE A 15 -4.39 -1.39 -11.25
CA ILE A 15 -3.77 -1.03 -9.97
C ILE A 15 -2.48 -1.82 -9.74
N LYS A 16 -2.48 -3.14 -9.99
CA LYS A 16 -1.27 -3.97 -9.86
C LYS A 16 -0.14 -3.52 -10.78
N THR A 17 -0.47 -3.13 -12.01
CA THR A 17 0.52 -2.61 -12.97
C THR A 17 1.11 -1.29 -12.46
N LEU A 18 0.27 -0.37 -11.98
CA LEU A 18 0.71 0.91 -11.43
C LEU A 18 1.59 0.73 -10.19
N MET A 19 1.19 -0.14 -9.26
CA MET A 19 1.99 -0.49 -8.08
C MET A 19 3.38 -1.00 -8.47
N GLY A 20 3.47 -1.89 -9.46
CA GLY A 20 4.73 -2.38 -10.00
C GLY A 20 5.62 -1.26 -10.56
N SER A 21 5.04 -0.27 -11.23
CA SER A 21 5.80 0.90 -11.73
C SER A 21 6.34 1.80 -10.61
N PHE A 22 5.68 1.85 -9.45
CA PHE A 22 6.19 2.57 -8.27
C PHE A 22 7.26 1.79 -7.50
N ALA A 23 7.46 0.51 -7.83
CA ALA A 23 8.46 -0.37 -7.21
C ALA A 23 9.88 -0.21 -7.76
N GLU A 24 10.06 0.43 -8.92
CA GLU A 24 11.37 0.59 -9.56
C GLU A 24 12.28 1.54 -8.76
N GLY A 25 13.01 0.95 -7.79
CA GLY A 25 14.05 1.62 -6.99
C GLY A 25 13.76 1.70 -5.48
N GLY A 26 12.73 1.01 -4.98
CA GLY A 26 12.29 1.12 -3.59
C GLY A 26 11.79 -0.18 -2.97
N GLU A 27 11.54 -0.13 -1.66
CA GLU A 27 10.82 -1.19 -0.94
C GLU A 27 9.34 -0.87 -1.02
N VAL A 28 8.54 -1.83 -1.49
CA VAL A 28 7.09 -1.67 -1.62
C VAL A 28 6.39 -2.53 -0.58
N GLN A 29 5.50 -1.92 0.18
CA GLN A 29 4.67 -2.56 1.16
C GLN A 29 3.20 -2.39 0.78
N GLU A 30 2.41 -3.43 0.98
CA GLU A 30 1.00 -3.46 0.65
C GLU A 30 0.19 -3.67 1.94
N PHE A 31 -0.87 -2.90 2.13
CA PHE A 31 -1.75 -3.00 3.27
C PHE A 31 -3.20 -3.17 2.83
N GLU A 32 -3.71 -4.38 2.98
CA GLU A 32 -5.06 -4.78 2.57
C GLU A 32 -6.11 -4.37 3.61
N MET A 33 -6.76 -3.24 3.39
CA MET A 33 -7.81 -2.71 4.27
C MET A 33 -9.18 -3.35 4.00
N TYR A 34 -9.36 -4.02 2.86
CA TYR A 34 -10.64 -4.61 2.46
C TYR A 34 -10.94 -5.96 3.11
N LYS A 35 -10.00 -6.55 3.86
CA LYS A 35 -10.13 -7.91 4.45
C LYS A 35 -10.87 -7.98 5.79
N GLY A 36 -11.52 -6.91 6.24
CA GLY A 36 -12.43 -6.91 7.39
C GLY A 36 -11.76 -6.92 8.78
N ASP A 37 -10.54 -7.45 8.91
CA ASP A 37 -9.73 -7.42 10.14
C ASP A 37 -8.54 -6.45 9.98
N VAL A 38 -8.85 -5.16 10.02
CA VAL A 38 -7.87 -4.10 9.74
C VAL A 38 -7.19 -3.64 11.02
N ASP A 39 -5.88 -3.87 11.10
CA ASP A 39 -5.04 -3.39 12.20
C ASP A 39 -4.60 -1.94 11.94
N TYR A 40 -5.37 -0.99 12.47
CA TYR A 40 -5.13 0.44 12.29
C TYR A 40 -3.86 0.93 12.99
N ASP A 41 -3.49 0.33 14.12
CA ASP A 41 -2.25 0.66 14.80
C ASP A 41 -1.06 0.32 13.90
N LYS A 42 -1.06 -0.89 13.33
CA LYS A 42 -0.05 -1.30 12.34
C LYS A 42 -0.06 -0.41 11.10
N LEU A 43 -1.22 -0.01 10.59
CA LEU A 43 -1.31 0.91 9.45
C LEU A 43 -0.61 2.24 9.75
N ILE A 44 -0.84 2.80 10.94
CA ILE A 44 -0.21 4.05 11.37
C ILE A 44 1.31 3.88 11.43
N GLU A 45 1.81 2.79 12.01
CA GLU A 45 3.25 2.49 12.04
C GLU A 45 3.86 2.43 10.63
N LEU A 46 3.20 1.72 9.70
CA LEU A 46 3.65 1.60 8.31
C LEU A 46 3.64 2.95 7.57
N VAL A 47 2.66 3.81 7.87
CA VAL A 47 2.57 5.16 7.30
C VAL A 47 3.74 6.02 7.74
N PHE A 48 4.16 5.94 9.01
CA PHE A 48 5.31 6.69 9.52
C PHE A 48 6.66 6.11 9.09
N ASP A 49 6.75 4.81 8.85
CA ASP A 49 7.97 4.15 8.35
C ASP A 49 8.19 4.36 6.84
N SER A 50 7.15 4.77 6.11
CA SER A 50 7.18 4.92 4.65
C SER A 50 7.51 6.33 4.18
N ASP A 51 8.31 6.44 3.12
CA ASP A 51 8.63 7.72 2.47
C ASP A 51 7.46 8.24 1.61
N LYS A 52 6.66 7.32 1.04
CA LYS A 52 5.44 7.64 0.30
C LYS A 52 4.31 6.68 0.67
N VAL A 53 3.10 7.23 0.73
CA VAL A 53 1.88 6.45 0.96
C VAL A 53 0.91 6.73 -0.19
N ILE A 54 0.38 5.68 -0.80
CA ILE A 54 -0.55 5.73 -1.92
C ILE A 54 -1.80 4.92 -1.55
N CYS A 55 -2.95 5.58 -1.52
CA CYS A 55 -4.22 4.94 -1.20
C CYS A 55 -4.98 4.61 -2.48
N TRP A 56 -5.37 3.35 -2.63
CA TRP A 56 -6.17 2.83 -3.73
C TRP A 56 -7.59 2.55 -3.25
N TRP A 57 -8.57 2.98 -4.03
CA TRP A 57 -10.00 2.87 -3.75
C TRP A 57 -10.69 1.92 -4.70
#